data_AF-A0A2D6FG18-F1
#
_entry.id   AF-A0A2D6FG18-F1
#
_cell.length_a   1.000
_cell.length_b   1.000
_cell.length_c   1.000
_cell.angle_alpha   90.00
_cell.angle_beta   90.00
_cell.angle_gamma   90.00
#
_symmetry.space_group_name_H-M   'P 1'
#
loop_
_entity.id
_entity.type
_entity.pdbx_description
1 polymer ?
#
loop_
_entity_poly.entity_id
_entity_poly.type
_entity_poly.pdbx_seq_one_letter_code
_entity_poly.pdbx_strand_id
1 'polypeptide(L)'
;MFAIVAVGVGSVAAPVHAASLDRARPLLIACFRSAHAPSCNQALVLTEAMQSRAADRELYPCQTLLLGLQAEVVMVQLAEQRGQGAFETLRDSERLCAGL
;
A
#
# COMPACT_ATOMS: atom_id res chain seq x y z
N MET A 1 -47.20 -25.37 4.27
CA MET A 1 -46.69 -24.45 5.32
C MET A 1 -45.19 -24.34 5.12
N PHE A 2 -44.72 -23.36 4.34
CA PHE A 2 -43.29 -23.16 4.02
C PHE A 2 -42.72 -22.11 4.98
N ALA A 3 -41.74 -22.51 5.79
CA ALA A 3 -41.06 -21.62 6.73
C ALA A 3 -39.97 -20.84 5.98
N ILE A 4 -40.06 -19.51 6.01
CA ILE A 4 -39.06 -18.61 5.43
C ILE A 4 -37.96 -18.45 6.49
N VAL A 5 -36.76 -18.97 6.22
CA VAL A 5 -35.59 -18.74 7.05
C VAL A 5 -34.97 -17.41 6.64
N ALA A 6 -35.12 -16.39 7.48
CA ALA A 6 -34.43 -15.12 7.32
C ALA A 6 -32.96 -15.29 7.73
N VAL A 7 -32.06 -15.40 6.75
CA VAL A 7 -30.61 -15.33 6.98
C VAL A 7 -30.25 -13.85 7.13
N GLY A 8 -30.05 -13.42 8.37
CA GLY A 8 -29.47 -12.11 8.66
C GLY A 8 -28.01 -12.08 8.20
N VAL A 9 -27.74 -11.37 7.11
CA VAL A 9 -26.37 -11.04 6.69
C VAL A 9 -25.87 -9.97 7.65
N GLY A 10 -25.25 -10.41 8.74
CA GLY A 10 -24.48 -9.53 9.61
C GLY A 10 -23.27 -9.03 8.85
N SER A 11 -23.23 -7.74 8.54
CA SER A 11 -22.06 -7.04 8.01
C SER A 11 -20.93 -7.12 9.03
N VAL A 12 -20.06 -8.11 8.91
CA VAL A 12 -18.77 -8.10 9.59
C VAL A 12 -17.93 -7.03 8.91
N ALA A 13 -17.96 -5.81 9.46
CA ALA A 13 -16.98 -4.80 9.10
C ALA A 13 -15.61 -5.37 9.51
N ALA A 14 -14.90 -5.95 8.54
CA ALA A 14 -13.52 -6.33 8.74
C ALA A 14 -12.79 -5.09 9.30
N PRO A 15 -11.91 -5.25 10.30
CA PRO A 15 -11.20 -4.11 10.83
C PRO A 15 -10.39 -3.51 9.69
N VAL A 16 -10.78 -2.32 9.23
CA VAL A 16 -9.99 -1.51 8.30
C VAL A 16 -8.76 -1.10 9.10
N HIS A 17 -7.77 -1.98 9.13
CA HIS A 17 -6.46 -1.63 9.62
C HIS A 17 -6.00 -0.49 8.73
N ALA A 18 -5.90 0.71 9.30
CA ALA A 18 -5.40 1.86 8.59
C ALA A 18 -4.07 1.45 7.96
N ALA A 19 -4.06 1.23 6.65
CA ALA A 19 -2.83 1.13 5.89
C ALA A 19 -2.06 2.41 6.19
N SER A 20 -0.91 2.25 6.83
CA SER A 20 -0.03 3.34 7.22
C SER A 20 1.36 3.04 6.68
N LEU A 21 2.13 4.09 6.47
CA LEU A 21 3.46 3.92 5.91
C LEU A 21 4.37 3.13 6.86
N ASP A 22 4.16 3.24 8.18
CA ASP A 22 4.88 2.44 9.19
C ASP A 22 4.72 0.93 8.98
N ARG A 23 3.52 0.48 8.60
CA ARG A 23 3.27 -0.95 8.32
C ARG A 23 3.90 -1.36 6.99
N ALA A 24 3.86 -0.49 5.97
CA ALA A 24 4.41 -0.78 4.66
C ALA A 24 5.95 -0.76 4.65
N ARG A 25 6.57 0.08 5.49
CA ARG A 25 8.02 0.34 5.51
C ARG A 25 8.90 -0.91 5.60
N PRO A 26 8.73 -1.85 6.56
CA PRO A 26 9.58 -3.03 6.62
C PRO A 26 9.44 -3.92 5.36
N LEU A 27 8.25 -3.98 4.77
CA LEU A 27 7.98 -4.73 3.54
C LEU A 27 8.64 -4.06 2.33
N LEU A 28 8.55 -2.73 2.21
CA LEU A 28 9.22 -1.94 1.19
C LEU A 28 10.74 -2.11 1.26
N ILE A 29 11.33 -2.02 2.46
CA ILE A 29 12.77 -2.24 2.66
C ILE A 29 13.18 -3.67 2.26
N ALA A 30 12.42 -4.68 2.68
CA ALA A 30 12.70 -6.06 2.31
C ALA A 30 12.60 -6.26 0.78
N CYS A 31 11.57 -5.68 0.15
CA CYS A 31 11.41 -5.68 -1.29
C CYS A 31 12.61 -5.03 -1.99
N PHE A 32 12.94 -3.78 -1.66
CA PHE A 32 14.01 -3.02 -2.31
C PHE A 32 15.39 -3.65 -2.14
N ARG A 33 15.65 -4.34 -1.02
CA ARG A 33 16.95 -4.99 -0.79
C ARG A 33 17.10 -6.33 -1.50
N SER A 34 16.04 -7.11 -1.61
CA SER A 34 16.16 -8.53 -1.95
C SER A 34 15.22 -9.00 -3.06
N ALA A 35 14.38 -8.11 -3.58
CA ALA A 35 13.28 -8.43 -4.48
C ALA A 35 12.40 -9.59 -3.94
N HIS A 36 12.27 -9.69 -2.61
CA HIS A 36 11.49 -10.76 -1.99
C HIS A 36 10.02 -10.61 -2.35
N ALA A 37 9.53 -11.47 -3.26
CA ALA A 37 8.23 -11.34 -3.90
C ALA A 37 7.05 -11.18 -2.91
N PRO A 38 6.95 -11.97 -1.81
CA PRO A 38 5.90 -11.76 -0.81
C PRO A 38 5.91 -10.35 -0.21
N SER A 39 7.09 -9.83 0.15
CA SER A 39 7.22 -8.48 0.68
C SER A 39 6.84 -7.42 -0.34
N CYS A 40 7.27 -7.57 -1.60
CA CYS A 40 6.91 -6.63 -2.67
C CYS A 40 5.40 -6.60 -2.93
N ASN A 41 4.76 -7.77 -3.03
CA ASN A 41 3.32 -7.87 -3.25
C ASN A 41 2.53 -7.24 -2.10
N GLN A 42 2.93 -7.52 -0.85
CA GLN A 42 2.25 -6.95 0.30
C GLN A 42 2.51 -5.44 0.43
N ALA A 43 3.71 -4.97 0.06
CA ALA A 43 4.01 -3.56 -0.02
C ALA A 43 3.08 -2.84 -1.02
N LEU A 44 2.90 -3.39 -2.24
CA LEU A 44 1.98 -2.82 -3.25
C LEU A 44 0.55 -2.69 -2.73
N VAL A 45 0.02 -3.74 -2.10
CA VAL A 45 -1.34 -3.71 -1.54
C VAL A 45 -1.51 -2.60 -0.49
N LEU A 46 -0.51 -2.45 0.39
CA LEU A 46 -0.57 -1.42 1.43
C LEU A 46 -0.42 -0.01 0.86
N THR A 47 0.52 0.21 -0.06
CA THR A 47 0.75 1.54 -0.65
C THR A 47 -0.39 1.94 -1.58
N GLU A 48 -1.10 1.01 -2.21
CA GLU A 48 -2.32 1.27 -2.97
C GLU A 48 -3.48 1.69 -2.07
N ALA A 49 -3.71 0.97 -0.96
CA ALA A 49 -4.72 1.36 0.02
C ALA A 49 -4.45 2.76 0.60
N MET A 50 -3.19 3.13 0.76
CA MET A 50 -2.79 4.49 1.14
C MET A 50 -3.03 5.49 0.01
N GLN A 51 -2.70 5.16 -1.23
CA GLN A 51 -2.90 6.02 -2.39
C GLN A 51 -4.37 6.37 -2.57
N SER A 52 -5.26 5.37 -2.45
CA SER A 52 -6.71 5.56 -2.48
C SER A 52 -7.17 6.50 -1.36
N ARG A 53 -6.71 6.29 -0.12
CA ARG A 53 -7.07 7.18 1.00
C ARG A 53 -6.55 8.60 0.80
N ALA A 54 -5.36 8.76 0.23
CA ALA A 54 -4.80 10.07 -0.08
C ALA A 54 -5.66 10.79 -1.13
N ALA A 55 -6.16 10.06 -2.15
CA ALA A 55 -7.10 10.58 -3.12
C ALA A 55 -8.43 11.00 -2.48
N ASP A 56 -9.01 10.15 -1.62
CA ASP A 56 -10.26 10.44 -0.91
C ASP A 56 -10.18 11.69 -0.01
N ARG A 57 -8.97 12.02 0.45
CA ARG A 57 -8.66 13.19 1.29
C ARG A 57 -8.10 14.38 0.50
N GLU A 58 -8.07 14.29 -0.83
CA GLU A 58 -7.51 15.30 -1.73
C GLU A 58 -6.03 15.65 -1.43
N LEU A 59 -5.28 14.71 -0.86
CA LEU A 59 -3.85 14.82 -0.57
C LEU A 59 -3.03 14.46 -1.81
N TYR A 60 -3.26 15.18 -2.91
CA TYR A 60 -2.69 14.89 -4.22
C TYR A 60 -1.15 14.76 -4.25
N PRO A 61 -0.36 15.56 -3.49
CA PRO A 61 1.09 15.37 -3.42
C PRO A 61 1.48 14.00 -2.84
N CYS A 62 0.82 13.56 -1.76
CA CYS A 62 1.06 12.24 -1.17
C CYS A 62 0.57 11.13 -2.11
N GLN A 63 -0.61 11.29 -2.72
CA GLN A 63 -1.15 10.34 -3.69
C GLN A 63 -0.14 10.07 -4.83
N THR A 64 0.41 11.15 -5.41
CA THR A 64 1.36 11.06 -6.54
C THR A 64 2.66 10.38 -6.11
N LEU A 65 3.18 10.68 -4.91
CA LEU A 65 4.35 10.01 -4.37
C LEU A 65 4.12 8.51 -4.13
N LEU A 66 2.95 8.13 -3.63
CA LEU A 66 2.59 6.73 -3.43
C LEU A 66 2.52 5.96 -4.75
N LEU A 67 2.04 6.58 -5.83
CA LEU A 67 2.11 5.99 -7.17
C LEU A 67 3.56 5.79 -7.64
N GLY A 68 4.44 6.77 -7.41
CA GLY A 68 5.87 6.63 -7.67
C GLY A 68 6.50 5.49 -6.85
N LEU A 69 6.16 5.39 -5.57
CA LEU A 69 6.65 4.34 -4.69
C LEU A 69 6.18 2.95 -5.13
N GLN A 70 4.94 2.82 -5.62
CA GLN A 70 4.44 1.59 -6.22
C GLN A 70 5.21 1.22 -7.49
N ALA A 71 5.50 2.20 -8.35
CA ALA A 71 6.31 1.98 -9.55
C ALA A 71 7.71 1.46 -9.21
N GLU A 72 8.38 2.03 -8.20
CA GLU A 72 9.68 1.53 -7.73
C GLU A 72 9.63 0.07 -7.25
N VAL A 73 8.56 -0.33 -6.56
CA VAL A 73 8.34 -1.73 -6.16
C VAL A 73 8.23 -2.63 -7.39
N VAL A 74 7.45 -2.24 -8.39
CA VAL A 74 7.30 -2.99 -9.64
C VAL A 74 8.64 -3.09 -10.38
N MET A 75 9.39 -1.99 -10.49
CA MET A 75 10.69 -1.98 -11.15
C MET A 75 11.70 -2.93 -10.47
N VAL A 76 11.71 -2.96 -9.12
CA VAL A 76 12.51 -3.93 -8.37
C VAL A 76 12.09 -5.37 -8.66
N GLN A 77 10.79 -5.67 -8.75
CA GLN A 77 10.30 -7.01 -9.09
C GLN A 77 10.67 -7.44 -10.52
N LEU A 78 10.70 -6.49 -11.45
CA LEU A 78 11.09 -6.74 -12.84
C LEU A 78 12.61 -6.83 -13.04
N ALA A 79 13.40 -6.59 -11.99
CA ALA A 79 14.86 -6.43 -12.05
C ALA A 79 15.36 -5.34 -13.00
N GLU A 80 14.46 -4.44 -13.44
CA GLU A 80 14.75 -3.32 -14.31
C GLU A 80 15.23 -2.14 -13.48
N GLN A 81 16.41 -1.59 -13.80
CA GLN A 81 17.00 -0.41 -13.15
C GLN A 81 16.95 -0.42 -11.61
N ARG A 82 16.99 -1.62 -10.99
CA ARG A 82 16.90 -1.93 -9.54
C ARG A 82 16.78 -0.71 -8.63
N GLY A 83 15.58 -0.15 -8.56
CA GLY A 83 15.21 0.81 -7.51
C GLY A 83 16.17 1.98 -7.36
N GLN A 84 16.74 2.52 -8.44
CA GLN A 84 17.68 3.64 -8.38
C GLN A 84 17.11 4.85 -7.61
N GLY A 85 15.77 5.00 -7.58
CA GLY A 85 15.06 5.97 -6.74
C GLY A 85 14.34 5.38 -5.53
N ALA A 86 14.25 4.05 -5.38
CA ALA A 86 13.33 3.41 -4.44
C ALA A 86 13.44 3.88 -2.97
N PHE A 87 14.66 4.00 -2.46
CA PHE A 87 14.87 4.49 -1.08
C PHE A 87 14.65 5.99 -0.94
N GLU A 88 14.90 6.77 -2.00
CA GLU A 88 14.61 8.20 -2.02
C GLU A 88 13.10 8.44 -2.06
N THR A 89 12.39 7.78 -2.98
CA THR A 89 10.93 7.83 -3.07
C THR A 89 10.26 7.36 -1.79
N LEU A 90 10.81 6.35 -1.10
CA LEU A 90 10.34 5.93 0.22
C LEU A 90 10.49 7.03 1.26
N ARG A 91 11.67 7.65 1.35
CA ARG A 91 11.93 8.73 2.30
C ARG A 91 11.02 9.94 2.05
N ASP A 92 10.79 10.29 0.79
CA ASP A 92 9.93 11.42 0.42
C ASP A 92 8.46 11.11 0.73
N SER A 93 8.03 9.87 0.50
CA SER A 93 6.71 9.37 0.92
C SER A 93 6.55 9.40 2.45
N GLU A 94 7.56 9.00 3.23
CA GLU A 94 7.56 9.10 4.70
C GLU A 94 7.35 10.53 5.18
N ARG A 95 7.94 11.50 4.47
CA ARG A 95 7.83 12.90 4.83
C ARG A 95 6.48 13.51 4.49
N LEU A 96 5.94 13.19 3.31
CA LEU A 96 4.76 13.87 2.75
C LEU A 96 3.44 13.11 2.97
N CYS A 97 3.50 11.82 3.31
CA CYS A 97 2.34 11.00 3.67
C CYS A 97 2.24 10.75 5.18
N ALA A 98 2.96 11.50 6.01
CA ALA A 98 2.87 11.40 7.46
C ALA A 98 1.43 11.69 7.95
N GLY A 99 0.90 10.82 8.81
CA GLY A 99 -0.47 10.94 9.34
C GLY A 99 -1.58 10.34 8.45
N LEU A 100 -1.20 9.65 7.36
CA LEU A 100 -2.12 8.85 6.54
C LEU A 100 -2.27 7.43 7.07
#